data_AF-A0A7X3NU14-F1
#
_entry.id   AF-A0A7X3NU14-F1
#
_cell.length_a   1.000
_cell.length_b   1.000
_cell.length_c   1.000
_cell.angle_alpha   90.00
_cell.angle_beta   90.00
_cell.angle_gamma   90.00
#
_symmetry.space_group_name_H-M   'P 1'
#
loop_
_entity.id
_entity.type
_entity.pdbx_description
1 polymer ?
#
loop_
_entity_poly.entity_id
_entity_poly.type
_entity_poly.pdbx_seq_one_letter_code
_entity_poly.pdbx_strand_id
1 'polypeptide(L)'
;MSQISENQIKTEDTHNYPLDAEIFQRTFNRYVQKFNTIFIVSVLLVSAPFIAYLIAWYLEQTKVDITGFLRLWHAGESLLLDVGFPHIAFGMFASGIVSVSHFAFGIISIGNFAFGVISIGMFSSCGIISIGVMSSVGVIAIGYARAYGVITIAIGSKKPFEKITYMNGKAFGVIAIARQAHGVYSLSYGEEGEGTYQFSPKYQDPEAVALFTRWFKKFKNAFVLPS
;
A
#
# COMPACT_ATOMS: atom_id res chain seq x y z
N MET A 1 3.66 11.42 -50.36
CA MET A 1 2.81 10.49 -49.58
C MET A 1 3.62 9.26 -49.09
N SER A 2 4.89 9.42 -48.69
CA SER A 2 5.73 8.27 -48.25
C SER A 2 6.57 8.50 -46.98
N GLN A 3 6.52 9.68 -46.35
CA GLN A 3 7.26 9.94 -45.09
C GLN A 3 6.50 9.57 -43.81
N ILE A 4 5.19 9.30 -43.89
CA ILE A 4 4.39 8.89 -42.73
C ILE A 4 4.66 7.43 -42.34
N SER A 5 5.05 6.59 -43.31
CA SER A 5 5.30 5.16 -43.08
C SER A 5 6.63 4.88 -42.36
N GLU A 6 7.66 5.70 -42.57
CA GLU A 6 9.02 5.42 -42.07
C GLU A 6 9.18 5.77 -40.58
N ASN A 7 8.45 6.78 -40.10
CA ASN A 7 8.43 7.14 -38.69
C ASN A 7 7.60 6.16 -37.85
N GLN A 8 6.58 5.52 -38.41
CA GLN A 8 5.80 4.52 -37.67
C GLN A 8 6.55 3.20 -37.50
N ILE A 9 7.36 2.80 -38.49
CA ILE A 9 8.17 1.58 -38.42
C ILE A 9 9.33 1.75 -37.42
N LYS A 10 9.93 2.94 -37.29
CA LYS A 10 10.99 3.21 -36.29
C LYS A 10 10.49 3.26 -34.84
N THR A 11 9.22 3.58 -34.60
CA THR A 11 8.63 3.55 -33.27
C THR A 11 8.28 2.14 -32.79
N GLU A 12 8.05 1.18 -33.70
CA GLU A 12 7.77 -0.21 -33.29
C GLU A 12 9.03 -0.96 -32.82
N ASP A 13 10.20 -0.70 -33.42
CA ASP A 13 11.45 -1.42 -33.09
C ASP A 13 12.20 -0.87 -31.86
N THR A 14 11.79 0.27 -31.30
CA THR A 14 12.46 0.90 -30.14
C THR A 14 11.82 0.57 -28.79
N HIS A 15 10.73 -0.20 -28.77
CA HIS A 15 9.92 -0.44 -27.57
C HIS A 15 10.20 -1.74 -26.81
N ASN A 16 11.15 -2.56 -27.26
CA ASN A 16 11.50 -3.79 -26.57
C ASN A 16 13.01 -3.84 -26.28
N TYR A 17 13.42 -3.21 -25.17
CA TYR A 17 14.62 -3.72 -24.52
C TYR A 17 14.35 -5.18 -24.17
N PRO A 18 15.26 -6.12 -24.47
CA PRO A 18 15.06 -7.51 -24.08
C PRO A 18 15.05 -7.54 -22.54
N LEU A 19 13.87 -7.64 -21.96
CA LEU A 19 13.67 -7.74 -20.52
C LEU A 19 13.44 -9.20 -20.19
N ASP A 20 14.24 -9.71 -19.26
CA ASP A 20 13.91 -10.96 -18.62
C ASP A 20 12.76 -10.73 -17.63
N ALA A 21 11.54 -11.02 -18.07
CA ALA A 21 10.32 -10.90 -17.29
C ALA A 21 10.39 -11.71 -15.99
N GLU A 22 11.11 -12.84 -15.97
CA GLU A 22 11.26 -13.67 -14.78
C GLU A 22 12.17 -12.97 -13.75
N ILE A 23 13.31 -12.43 -14.19
CA ILE A 23 14.22 -11.65 -13.32
C ILE A 23 13.53 -10.39 -12.80
N PHE A 24 12.76 -9.70 -13.64
CA PHE A 24 11.99 -8.53 -13.27
C PHE A 24 10.96 -8.86 -12.17
N GLN A 25 10.10 -9.86 -12.40
CA GLN A 25 9.09 -10.28 -11.43
C GLN A 25 9.74 -10.77 -10.13
N ARG A 26 10.83 -11.53 -10.20
CA ARG A 26 11.57 -12.01 -9.02
C ARG A 26 12.15 -10.85 -8.21
N THR A 27 12.70 -9.85 -8.88
CA THR A 27 13.25 -8.64 -8.24
C THR A 27 12.14 -7.82 -7.58
N PHE A 28 11.03 -7.61 -8.27
CA PHE A 28 9.87 -6.89 -7.76
C PHE A 28 9.26 -7.61 -6.54
N ASN A 29 9.07 -8.93 -6.63
CA ASN A 29 8.54 -9.75 -5.54
C ASN A 29 9.41 -9.67 -4.28
N ARG A 30 10.73 -9.53 -4.42
CA ARG A 30 11.63 -9.34 -3.27
C ARG A 30 11.43 -7.99 -2.58
N TYR A 31 11.13 -6.92 -3.33
CA TYR A 31 10.75 -5.62 -2.76
C TYR A 31 9.39 -5.70 -2.06
N VAL A 32 8.41 -6.32 -2.72
CA VAL A 32 7.06 -6.55 -2.19
C VAL A 32 7.10 -7.35 -0.89
N GLN A 33 7.85 -8.44 -0.84
CA GLN A 33 7.92 -9.29 0.35
C GLN A 33 8.46 -8.53 1.56
N LYS A 34 9.55 -7.76 1.39
CA LYS A 34 10.10 -6.93 2.47
C LYS A 34 9.09 -5.89 2.96
N PHE A 35 8.42 -5.23 2.02
CA PHE A 35 7.38 -4.28 2.37
C PHE A 35 6.24 -4.98 3.13
N ASN A 36 5.75 -6.11 2.61
CA ASN A 36 4.62 -6.84 3.20
C ASN A 36 4.93 -7.30 4.62
N THR A 37 6.14 -7.77 4.90
CA THR A 37 6.55 -8.10 6.28
C THR A 37 6.49 -6.88 7.20
N ILE A 38 7.07 -5.74 6.79
CA ILE A 38 7.04 -4.50 7.58
C ILE A 38 5.60 -4.03 7.79
N PHE A 39 4.79 -4.11 6.73
CA PHE A 39 3.39 -3.72 6.73
C PHE A 39 2.55 -4.58 7.67
N ILE A 40 2.64 -5.91 7.57
CA ILE A 40 1.95 -6.86 8.45
C ILE A 40 2.35 -6.62 9.91
N VAL A 41 3.64 -6.45 10.19
CA VAL A 41 4.11 -6.13 11.55
C VAL A 41 3.50 -4.82 12.05
N SER A 42 3.46 -3.79 11.21
CA SER A 42 2.86 -2.49 11.56
C SER A 42 1.35 -2.61 11.81
N VAL A 43 0.63 -3.35 10.97
CA VAL A 43 -0.80 -3.62 11.11
C VAL A 43 -1.09 -4.42 12.37
N LEU A 44 -0.31 -5.47 12.66
CA LEU A 44 -0.43 -6.25 13.88
C LEU A 44 -0.22 -5.39 15.12
N LEU A 45 0.80 -4.54 15.12
CA LEU A 45 1.11 -3.62 16.22
C LEU A 45 -0.01 -2.61 16.46
N VAL A 46 -0.60 -2.06 15.39
CA VAL A 46 -1.75 -1.15 15.46
C VAL A 46 -3.05 -1.86 15.87
N SER A 47 -3.26 -3.11 15.44
CA SER A 47 -4.49 -3.88 15.72
C SER A 47 -4.50 -4.57 17.08
N ALA A 48 -3.33 -4.83 17.67
CA ALA A 48 -3.17 -5.46 18.98
C ALA A 48 -4.07 -4.87 20.08
N PRO A 49 -4.16 -3.53 20.27
CA PRO A 49 -5.03 -2.97 21.28
C PRO A 49 -6.53 -3.20 21.03
N PHE A 50 -6.95 -3.24 19.77
CA PHE A 50 -8.34 -3.51 19.41
C PHE A 50 -8.71 -4.98 19.65
N ILE A 51 -7.80 -5.91 19.35
CA ILE A 51 -7.98 -7.34 19.63
C ILE A 51 -8.09 -7.57 21.13
N ALA A 52 -7.22 -6.93 21.93
CA ALA A 52 -7.25 -7.00 23.38
C ALA A 52 -8.59 -6.49 23.95
N TYR A 53 -9.08 -5.35 23.46
CA TYR A 53 -10.39 -4.80 23.83
C TYR A 53 -11.55 -5.75 23.48
N LEU A 54 -11.55 -6.34 22.28
CA LEU A 54 -12.55 -7.32 21.85
C LEU A 54 -12.57 -8.57 22.73
N ILE A 55 -11.41 -9.08 23.11
CA ILE A 55 -11.27 -10.22 24.02
C ILE A 55 -11.84 -9.86 25.39
N ALA A 56 -11.51 -8.68 25.92
CA ALA A 56 -12.03 -8.20 27.20
C ALA A 56 -13.56 -8.14 27.20
N TRP A 57 -14.14 -7.53 26.15
CA TRP A 57 -15.58 -7.44 25.97
C TRP A 57 -16.27 -8.81 25.88
N TYR A 58 -15.67 -9.77 25.16
CA TYR A 58 -16.20 -11.14 25.07
C TYR A 58 -16.12 -11.90 26.40
N LEU A 59 -15.04 -11.70 27.17
CA LEU A 59 -14.88 -12.31 28.48
C LEU A 59 -15.86 -11.74 29.51
N GLU A 60 -16.17 -10.44 29.42
CA GLU A 60 -17.21 -9.80 30.23
C GLU A 60 -18.60 -10.41 29.96
N GLN A 61 -18.95 -10.61 28.68
CA GLN A 61 -20.20 -11.28 28.27
C GLN A 61 -20.32 -12.71 28.84
N THR A 62 -19.20 -13.40 28.99
CA THR A 62 -19.16 -14.79 29.50
C THR A 62 -19.06 -14.88 31.03
N LYS A 63 -19.15 -13.75 31.76
CA LYS A 63 -19.03 -13.64 33.23
C LYS A 63 -17.71 -14.20 33.77
N VAL A 64 -16.65 -14.19 32.97
CA VAL A 64 -15.30 -14.53 33.42
C VAL A 64 -14.73 -13.33 34.18
N ASP A 65 -14.11 -13.57 35.34
CA ASP A 65 -13.47 -12.50 36.12
C ASP A 65 -12.23 -11.97 35.39
N ILE A 66 -12.40 -10.80 34.77
CA ILE A 66 -11.36 -10.09 34.00
C ILE A 66 -10.72 -8.94 34.79
N THR A 67 -10.98 -8.84 36.09
CA THR A 67 -10.51 -7.72 36.91
C THR A 67 -8.98 -7.58 36.87
N GLY A 68 -8.25 -8.70 36.83
CA GLY A 68 -6.78 -8.70 36.69
C GLY A 68 -6.29 -8.21 35.33
N PHE A 69 -6.98 -8.60 34.25
CA PHE A 69 -6.65 -8.18 32.89
C PHE A 69 -6.93 -6.69 32.68
N LEU A 70 -8.09 -6.20 33.10
CA LEU A 70 -8.47 -4.80 33.01
C LEU A 70 -7.53 -3.90 33.83
N ARG A 71 -7.07 -4.35 35.00
CA ARG A 71 -6.07 -3.61 35.79
C ARG A 71 -4.73 -3.46 35.07
N LEU A 72 -4.25 -4.52 34.41
CA LEU A 72 -3.01 -4.48 33.63
C LEU A 72 -3.17 -3.59 32.38
N TRP A 73 -4.33 -3.67 31.73
CA TRP A 73 -4.69 -2.83 30.58
C TRP A 73 -4.76 -1.35 30.96
N HIS A 74 -5.50 -1.01 32.01
CA HIS A 74 -5.64 0.37 32.50
C HIS A 74 -4.34 0.94 33.09
N ALA A 75 -3.44 0.09 33.62
CA ALA A 75 -2.09 0.53 33.99
C ALA A 75 -1.25 0.95 32.76
N GLY A 76 -1.51 0.37 31.59
CA GLY A 76 -0.92 0.82 30.31
C GLY A 76 -1.58 2.08 29.75
N GLU A 77 -2.90 2.21 29.91
CA GLU A 77 -3.67 3.38 29.45
C GLU A 77 -3.39 4.65 30.27
N SER A 78 -3.15 4.53 31.58
CA SER A 78 -2.84 5.66 32.47
C SER A 78 -1.50 6.36 32.16
N LEU A 79 -0.58 5.70 31.45
CA LEU A 79 0.66 6.33 30.97
C LEU A 79 0.46 7.18 29.70
N LEU A 80 -0.69 7.06 29.03
CA LEU A 80 -0.95 7.62 27.69
C LEU A 80 -2.10 8.64 27.64
N LEU A 81 -2.94 8.75 28.68
CA LEU A 81 -4.24 9.45 28.60
C LEU A 81 -4.35 10.79 29.32
N ASP A 82 -3.31 11.30 29.99
CA ASP A 82 -3.48 12.46 30.87
C ASP A 82 -2.93 13.78 30.30
N VAL A 83 -3.65 14.41 29.34
CA VAL A 83 -3.69 15.88 29.23
C VAL A 83 -4.98 16.35 28.52
N GLY A 84 -5.75 17.22 29.18
CA GLY A 84 -6.98 17.84 28.70
C GLY A 84 -6.84 18.60 27.37
N PHE A 85 -7.91 18.56 26.57
CA PHE A 85 -7.99 18.82 25.11
C PHE A 85 -7.22 17.75 24.33
N PRO A 86 -7.88 16.70 23.77
CA PRO A 86 -7.16 15.50 23.42
C PRO A 86 -6.32 15.76 22.16
N HIS A 87 -5.07 16.15 22.42
CA HIS A 87 -3.98 15.99 21.47
C HIS A 87 -3.91 14.52 21.03
N ILE A 88 -4.38 13.60 21.88
CA ILE A 88 -4.54 12.18 21.59
C ILE A 88 -5.94 11.72 22.05
N ALA A 89 -6.77 11.23 21.13
CA ALA A 89 -8.14 10.77 21.39
C ALA A 89 -8.28 9.26 21.12
N PHE A 90 -8.91 8.54 22.04
CA PHE A 90 -9.21 7.09 21.93
C PHE A 90 -10.72 6.83 22.03
N GLY A 91 -11.21 5.78 21.36
CA GLY A 91 -12.61 5.35 21.50
C GLY A 91 -13.16 4.57 20.30
N MET A 92 -14.49 4.42 20.24
CA MET A 92 -15.16 3.91 19.04
C MET A 92 -15.16 4.95 17.92
N PHE A 93 -15.42 6.21 18.29
CA PHE A 93 -15.28 7.40 17.47
C PHE A 93 -14.32 8.35 18.19
N ALA A 94 -13.23 8.74 17.55
CA ALA A 94 -12.28 9.69 18.14
C ALA A 94 -11.97 10.82 17.17
N SER A 95 -11.97 12.05 17.69
CA SER A 95 -11.54 13.24 16.97
C SER A 95 -10.49 13.98 17.80
N GLY A 96 -9.33 14.28 17.22
CA GLY A 96 -8.22 14.92 17.90
C GLY A 96 -7.03 15.20 16.97
N ILE A 97 -5.93 15.76 17.48
CA ILE A 97 -4.70 15.92 16.68
C ILE A 97 -4.15 14.54 16.28
N VAL A 98 -4.05 13.65 17.26
CA VAL A 98 -3.83 12.22 17.09
C VAL A 98 -5.11 11.51 17.50
N SER A 99 -5.64 10.62 16.67
CA SER A 99 -6.83 9.83 17.00
C SER A 99 -6.57 8.36 16.74
N VAL A 100 -6.91 7.51 17.71
CA VAL A 100 -6.78 6.05 17.61
C VAL A 100 -8.13 5.41 17.96
N SER A 101 -8.87 4.95 16.95
CA SER A 101 -10.25 4.46 17.15
C SER A 101 -10.75 3.59 16.01
N HIS A 102 -11.96 3.04 16.14
CA HIS A 102 -12.63 2.41 15.00
C HIS A 102 -12.90 3.42 13.87
N PHE A 103 -13.35 4.63 14.23
CA PHE A 103 -13.54 5.77 13.34
C PHE A 103 -12.71 6.97 13.82
N ALA A 104 -11.54 7.14 13.20
CA ALA A 104 -10.51 8.09 13.61
C ALA A 104 -10.50 9.33 12.70
N PHE A 105 -10.64 10.51 13.30
CA PHE A 105 -10.59 11.82 12.62
C PHE A 105 -9.52 12.70 13.25
N GLY A 106 -8.61 13.25 12.46
CA GLY A 106 -7.51 14.03 13.05
C GLY A 106 -6.41 14.42 12.07
N ILE A 107 -5.30 14.95 12.61
CA ILE A 107 -4.09 15.19 11.80
C ILE A 107 -3.40 13.85 11.57
N ILE A 108 -3.22 13.07 12.63
CA ILE A 108 -2.76 11.68 12.60
C ILE A 108 -3.92 10.80 13.05
N SER A 109 -4.42 9.96 12.16
CA SER A 109 -5.57 9.10 12.41
C SER A 109 -5.20 7.64 12.21
N ILE A 110 -5.42 6.81 13.23
CA ILE A 110 -5.13 5.38 13.21
C ILE A 110 -6.41 4.64 13.56
N GLY A 111 -6.85 3.74 12.69
CA GLY A 111 -8.09 3.04 12.94
C GLY A 111 -8.52 2.02 11.91
N ASN A 112 -9.75 1.56 12.05
CA ASN A 112 -10.40 0.74 11.03
C ASN A 112 -10.81 1.61 9.83
N PHE A 113 -11.39 2.78 10.14
CA PHE A 113 -11.66 3.88 9.23
C PHE A 113 -10.89 5.11 9.72
N ALA A 114 -9.93 5.59 8.95
CA ALA A 114 -9.06 6.70 9.34
C ALA A 114 -9.11 7.85 8.33
N PHE A 115 -9.38 9.06 8.81
CA PHE A 115 -9.47 10.28 8.02
C PHE A 115 -8.59 11.36 8.64
N GLY A 116 -7.70 11.96 7.84
CA GLY A 116 -6.72 12.90 8.38
C GLY A 116 -5.64 13.33 7.41
N VAL A 117 -4.59 13.99 7.91
CA VAL A 117 -3.43 14.35 7.08
C VAL A 117 -2.55 13.11 6.87
N ILE A 118 -2.29 12.39 7.95
CA ILE A 118 -1.64 11.08 7.99
C ILE A 118 -2.67 10.08 8.49
N SER A 119 -3.09 9.15 7.64
CA SER A 119 -4.16 8.20 7.95
C SER A 119 -3.68 6.77 7.79
N ILE A 120 -3.83 5.96 8.84
CA ILE A 120 -3.53 4.53 8.85
C ILE A 120 -4.82 3.77 9.13
N GLY A 121 -5.35 3.11 8.09
CA GLY A 121 -6.65 2.46 8.08
C GLY A 121 -6.55 0.96 7.82
N MET A 122 -7.28 0.14 8.56
CA MET A 122 -7.45 -1.27 8.18
C MET A 122 -8.37 -1.39 6.95
N PHE A 123 -9.62 -0.93 7.05
CA PHE A 123 -10.60 -1.06 5.97
C PHE A 123 -10.54 0.12 5.00
N SER A 124 -10.41 1.34 5.50
CA SER A 124 -10.29 2.50 4.64
C SER A 124 -9.46 3.58 5.32
N SER A 125 -8.57 4.19 4.54
CA SER A 125 -7.86 5.40 4.94
C SER A 125 -7.99 6.47 3.86
N CYS A 126 -8.14 7.70 4.31
CA CYS A 126 -8.17 8.89 3.46
C CYS A 126 -7.29 9.98 4.06
N GLY A 127 -6.37 10.54 3.29
CA GLY A 127 -5.55 11.66 3.75
C GLY A 127 -4.55 12.20 2.74
N ILE A 128 -3.60 13.04 3.18
CA ILE A 128 -2.48 13.43 2.31
C ILE A 128 -1.53 12.25 2.17
N ILE A 129 -1.15 11.65 3.30
CA ILE A 129 -0.42 10.40 3.38
C ILE A 129 -1.38 9.36 3.94
N SER A 130 -1.73 8.38 3.11
CA SER A 130 -2.73 7.38 3.46
C SER A 130 -2.13 5.98 3.35
N ILE A 131 -2.28 5.18 4.40
CA ILE A 131 -1.83 3.78 4.47
C ILE A 131 -3.06 2.93 4.77
N GLY A 132 -3.42 2.01 3.88
CA GLY A 132 -4.69 1.27 3.95
C GLY A 132 -4.53 -0.20 3.61
N VAL A 133 -5.12 -1.13 4.37
CA VAL A 133 -5.10 -2.55 3.97
C VAL A 133 -6.08 -2.79 2.83
N MET A 134 -7.35 -2.45 2.99
CA MET A 134 -8.35 -2.71 1.95
C MET A 134 -8.42 -1.57 0.91
N SER A 135 -8.52 -0.31 1.36
CA SER A 135 -8.55 0.86 0.49
C SER A 135 -7.77 2.01 1.11
N SER A 136 -6.95 2.67 0.29
CA SER A 136 -6.19 3.87 0.68
C SER A 136 -6.38 4.97 -0.37
N VAL A 137 -6.75 6.17 0.07
CA VAL A 137 -6.97 7.33 -0.80
C VAL A 137 -6.13 8.51 -0.30
N GLY A 138 -5.31 9.10 -1.16
CA GLY A 138 -4.56 10.28 -0.77
C GLY A 138 -3.61 10.84 -1.80
N VAL A 139 -2.84 11.87 -1.46
CA VAL A 139 -1.79 12.36 -2.38
C VAL A 139 -0.71 11.28 -2.53
N ILE A 140 -0.27 10.74 -1.40
CA ILE A 140 0.59 9.55 -1.31
C ILE A 140 -0.26 8.45 -0.68
N ALA A 141 -0.66 7.47 -1.49
CA ALA A 141 -1.51 6.37 -1.04
C ALA A 141 -0.77 5.04 -1.13
N ILE A 142 -0.62 4.38 0.01
CA ILE A 142 -0.06 3.05 0.11
C ILE A 142 -1.18 2.10 0.51
N GLY A 143 -1.49 1.16 -0.38
CA GLY A 143 -2.58 0.21 -0.24
C GLY A 143 -2.08 -1.23 -0.30
N TYR A 144 -2.70 -2.14 0.45
CA TYR A 144 -2.51 -3.56 0.14
C TYR A 144 -3.44 -3.99 -0.98
N ALA A 145 -4.74 -3.74 -0.89
CA ALA A 145 -5.69 -4.16 -1.92
C ALA A 145 -5.91 -3.11 -3.02
N ARG A 146 -6.24 -1.88 -2.65
CA ARG A 146 -6.47 -0.77 -3.57
C ARG A 146 -5.84 0.53 -3.06
N ALA A 147 -5.18 1.28 -3.94
CA ALA A 147 -4.64 2.61 -3.65
C ALA A 147 -5.06 3.63 -4.72
N TYR A 148 -5.45 4.83 -4.32
CA TYR A 148 -5.87 5.92 -5.20
C TYR A 148 -5.16 7.22 -4.80
N GLY A 149 -4.57 7.94 -5.76
CA GLY A 149 -3.79 9.13 -5.42
C GLY A 149 -2.94 9.74 -6.51
N VAL A 150 -1.99 10.61 -6.13
CA VAL A 150 -0.98 11.13 -7.06
C VAL A 150 0.16 10.13 -7.17
N ILE A 151 0.73 9.73 -6.04
CA ILE A 151 1.74 8.68 -5.92
C ILE A 151 1.10 7.51 -5.20
N THR A 152 1.00 6.37 -5.88
CA THR A 152 0.28 5.21 -5.36
C THR A 152 1.13 3.97 -5.39
N ILE A 153 1.06 3.20 -4.31
CA ILE A 153 1.73 1.92 -4.19
C ILE A 153 0.68 0.90 -3.75
N ALA A 154 0.42 -0.12 -4.57
CA ALA A 154 -0.50 -1.20 -4.22
C ALA A 154 0.13 -2.58 -4.39
N ILE A 155 0.13 -3.37 -3.34
CA ILE A 155 1.02 -4.54 -3.27
C ILE A 155 0.31 -5.82 -3.65
N GLY A 156 -0.92 -6.00 -3.19
CA GLY A 156 -1.67 -7.26 -3.33
C GLY A 156 -0.95 -8.43 -2.65
N SER A 157 -1.45 -9.64 -2.90
CA SER A 157 -0.72 -10.86 -2.54
C SER A 157 -1.02 -12.01 -3.45
N LYS A 158 -0.10 -12.95 -3.49
CA LYS A 158 -0.30 -14.22 -4.16
C LYS A 158 -1.33 -15.06 -3.39
N LYS A 159 -2.24 -15.74 -4.08
CA LYS A 159 -3.15 -16.67 -3.42
C LYS A 159 -2.36 -17.82 -2.77
N PRO A 160 -2.68 -18.24 -1.54
CA PRO A 160 -1.93 -19.28 -0.83
C PRO A 160 -2.01 -20.66 -1.49
N PHE A 161 -2.97 -20.91 -2.40
CA PHE A 161 -3.19 -22.21 -3.03
C PHE A 161 -3.14 -22.20 -4.56
N GLU A 162 -2.84 -21.06 -5.20
CA GLU A 162 -2.71 -20.97 -6.66
C GLU A 162 -1.34 -20.40 -7.03
N LYS A 163 -0.61 -21.13 -7.88
CA LYS A 163 0.80 -20.82 -8.18
C LYS A 163 0.97 -19.56 -9.04
N ILE A 164 -0.09 -19.05 -9.68
CA ILE A 164 -0.02 -17.99 -10.69
C ILE A 164 -1.02 -16.86 -10.42
N THR A 165 -2.01 -17.08 -9.54
CA THR A 165 -3.08 -16.13 -9.32
C THR A 165 -2.77 -15.25 -8.12
N TYR A 166 -2.86 -13.93 -8.31
CA TYR A 166 -2.75 -12.96 -7.23
C TYR A 166 -4.12 -12.35 -6.95
N MET A 167 -4.32 -11.89 -5.72
CA MET A 167 -5.48 -11.16 -5.26
C MET A 167 -5.10 -9.71 -4.99
N ASN A 168 -5.97 -8.80 -5.43
CA ASN A 168 -5.83 -7.36 -5.22
C ASN A 168 -4.52 -6.78 -5.79
N GLY A 169 -4.11 -5.60 -5.31
CA GLY A 169 -2.90 -4.90 -5.76
C GLY A 169 -3.17 -3.97 -6.94
N LYS A 170 -4.29 -3.23 -6.88
CA LYS A 170 -4.63 -2.20 -7.87
C LYS A 170 -4.21 -0.82 -7.38
N ALA A 171 -3.39 -0.11 -8.14
CA ALA A 171 -3.02 1.27 -7.85
C ALA A 171 -3.49 2.19 -8.97
N PHE A 172 -4.08 3.33 -8.61
CA PHE A 172 -4.56 4.34 -9.54
C PHE A 172 -3.95 5.69 -9.19
N GLY A 173 -3.17 6.28 -10.09
CA GLY A 173 -2.62 7.61 -9.85
C GLY A 173 -1.76 8.18 -10.97
N VAL A 174 -1.05 9.28 -10.70
CA VAL A 174 -0.10 9.84 -11.67
C VAL A 174 1.12 8.94 -11.76
N ILE A 175 1.68 8.56 -10.61
CA ILE A 175 2.74 7.56 -10.50
C ILE A 175 2.15 6.37 -9.74
N ALA A 176 2.01 5.24 -10.41
CA ALA A 176 1.41 4.04 -9.84
C ALA A 176 2.41 2.88 -9.84
N ILE A 177 2.62 2.26 -8.68
CA ILE A 177 3.49 1.10 -8.50
C ILE A 177 2.65 -0.03 -7.94
N ALA A 178 2.35 -1.04 -8.74
CA ALA A 178 1.49 -2.13 -8.29
C ALA A 178 1.57 -3.39 -9.13
N ARG A 179 0.78 -4.41 -8.77
CA ARG A 179 0.52 -5.53 -9.67
C ARG A 179 -0.24 -5.07 -10.90
N GLN A 180 -1.25 -4.24 -10.68
CA GLN A 180 -2.10 -3.64 -11.69
C GLN A 180 -2.05 -2.15 -11.45
N ALA A 181 -1.01 -1.52 -11.99
CA ALA A 181 -0.79 -0.10 -11.90
C ALA A 181 -1.50 0.59 -13.06
N HIS A 182 -2.36 1.57 -12.74
CA HIS A 182 -3.07 2.41 -13.70
C HIS A 182 -2.66 3.86 -13.46
N GLY A 183 -2.01 4.50 -14.43
CA GLY A 183 -1.55 5.87 -14.24
C GLY A 183 -0.84 6.52 -15.40
N VAL A 184 -0.33 7.73 -15.21
CA VAL A 184 0.52 8.38 -16.24
C VAL A 184 1.84 7.63 -16.34
N TYR A 185 2.51 7.40 -15.21
CA TYR A 185 3.67 6.52 -15.08
C TYR A 185 3.28 5.28 -14.30
N SER A 186 3.24 4.12 -14.95
CA SER A 186 2.84 2.86 -14.32
C SER A 186 4.02 1.88 -14.26
N LEU A 187 4.37 1.45 -13.05
CA LEU A 187 5.26 0.32 -12.80
C LEU A 187 4.41 -0.87 -12.40
N SER A 188 4.21 -1.77 -13.36
CA SER A 188 3.34 -2.94 -13.20
C SER A 188 4.16 -4.22 -13.30
N TYR A 189 4.03 -5.13 -12.35
CA TYR A 189 4.61 -6.47 -12.48
C TYR A 189 3.62 -7.53 -12.97
N GLY A 190 2.33 -7.19 -13.04
CA GLY A 190 1.31 -7.96 -13.74
C GLY A 190 1.10 -7.48 -15.18
N GLU A 191 0.40 -8.29 -15.96
CA GLU A 191 0.10 -8.03 -17.37
C GLU A 191 -1.07 -7.06 -17.60
N GLU A 192 -1.85 -6.77 -16.57
CA GLU A 192 -3.10 -6.00 -16.63
C GLU A 192 -2.91 -4.53 -16.20
N GLY A 193 -1.68 -4.08 -15.97
CA GLY A 193 -1.42 -2.66 -15.71
C GLY A 193 -1.54 -1.83 -16.98
N GLU A 194 -1.97 -0.59 -16.85
CA GLU A 194 -2.14 0.35 -17.97
C GLU A 194 -1.52 1.70 -17.62
N GLY A 195 -1.03 2.42 -18.61
CA GLY A 195 -0.62 3.80 -18.39
C GLY A 195 -0.16 4.49 -19.66
N THR A 196 0.03 5.81 -19.58
CA THR A 196 0.58 6.59 -20.69
C THR A 196 2.04 6.21 -20.95
N TYR A 197 2.80 6.02 -19.87
CA TYR A 197 4.17 5.53 -19.85
C TYR A 197 4.25 4.33 -18.92
N GLN A 198 4.50 3.16 -19.49
CA GLN A 198 4.45 1.89 -18.82
C GLN A 198 5.83 1.26 -18.70
N PHE A 199 6.11 0.75 -17.49
CA PHE A 199 7.19 -0.19 -17.25
C PHE A 199 6.59 -1.49 -16.70
N SER A 200 6.44 -2.47 -17.58
CA SER A 200 5.88 -3.79 -17.29
C SER A 200 6.61 -4.90 -18.05
N PRO A 201 6.30 -6.19 -17.77
CA PRO A 201 6.83 -7.29 -18.56
C PRO A 201 6.46 -7.25 -20.05
N LYS A 202 5.35 -6.59 -20.41
CA LYS A 202 4.84 -6.52 -21.80
C LYS A 202 5.23 -5.22 -22.52
N TYR A 203 5.37 -4.12 -21.77
CA TYR A 203 5.56 -2.79 -22.34
C TYR A 203 6.63 -2.01 -21.58
N GLN A 204 7.54 -1.38 -22.31
CA GLN A 204 8.71 -0.70 -21.74
C GLN A 204 8.95 0.64 -22.39
N ASP A 205 8.21 1.63 -21.92
CA ASP A 205 8.41 2.99 -22.38
C ASP A 205 9.73 3.54 -21.82
N PRO A 206 10.61 4.08 -22.68
CA PRO A 206 11.91 4.59 -22.26
C PRO A 206 11.83 5.60 -21.11
N GLU A 207 10.78 6.42 -21.11
CA GLU A 207 10.52 7.41 -20.06
C GLU A 207 10.19 6.76 -18.71
N ALA A 208 9.31 5.76 -18.69
CA ALA A 208 8.96 5.03 -17.47
C ALA A 208 10.16 4.22 -16.96
N VAL A 209 10.91 3.57 -17.85
CA VAL A 209 12.14 2.84 -17.52
C VAL A 209 13.17 3.78 -16.90
N ALA A 210 13.44 4.94 -17.51
CA ALA A 210 14.38 5.92 -16.98
C ALA A 210 13.95 6.44 -15.60
N LEU A 211 12.66 6.76 -15.43
CA LEU A 211 12.11 7.21 -14.16
C LEU A 211 12.28 6.16 -13.06
N PHE A 212 11.79 4.94 -13.26
CA PHE A 212 11.79 3.92 -12.22
C PHE A 212 13.17 3.34 -11.95
N THR A 213 14.03 3.14 -12.96
CA THR A 213 15.39 2.62 -12.75
C THR A 213 16.32 3.63 -12.07
N ARG A 214 16.01 4.93 -12.14
CA ARG A 214 16.69 5.97 -11.36
C ARG A 214 16.50 5.75 -9.86
N TRP A 215 15.28 5.41 -9.43
CA TRP A 215 14.94 5.18 -8.02
C TRP A 215 15.17 3.73 -7.56
N PHE A 216 14.95 2.76 -8.45
CA PHE A 216 15.05 1.33 -8.20
C PHE A 216 16.19 0.72 -9.02
N LYS A 217 17.43 1.01 -8.62
CA LYS A 217 18.65 0.58 -9.35
C LYS A 217 18.71 -0.92 -9.67
N LYS A 218 18.06 -1.78 -8.86
CA LYS A 218 18.04 -3.24 -9.09
C LYS A 218 17.30 -3.66 -10.35
N PHE A 219 16.36 -2.84 -10.87
CA PHE A 219 15.72 -3.14 -12.15
C PHE A 219 16.66 -3.00 -13.34
N LYS A 220 17.79 -2.28 -13.19
CA LYS A 220 18.81 -2.23 -14.25
C LYS A 220 19.35 -3.62 -14.61
N ASN A 221 19.35 -4.55 -13.66
CA ASN A 221 19.81 -5.93 -13.87
C ASN A 221 18.77 -6.82 -14.57
N ALA A 222 17.52 -6.34 -14.73
CA ALA A 222 16.47 -7.09 -15.40
C ALA A 222 16.49 -6.88 -16.94
N PHE A 223 17.27 -5.91 -17.41
CA PHE A 223 17.52 -5.71 -18.82
C PHE A 223 18.64 -6.65 -19.27
N VAL A 224 18.35 -7.43 -20.30
CA VAL A 224 19.38 -8.17 -21.04
C VAL A 224 20.12 -7.11 -21.86
N LEU A 225 21.43 -7.00 -21.66
CA LEU A 225 22.26 -6.24 -22.58
C LEU A 225 22.19 -6.95 -23.92
N PRO A 226 21.89 -6.27 -25.04
CA PRO A 226 22.06 -6.89 -26.35
C PRO A 226 23.53 -7.34 -26.44
N SER A 227 23.70 -8.65 -26.62
CA SER A 227 25.00 -9.28 -26.90
C SER A 227 25.54 -8.84 -28.25
#